data_AF-Q2NFH3-F1
#
_entry.id   AF-Q2NFH3-F1
#
_cell.length_a   1.000
_cell.length_b   1.000
_cell.length_c   1.000
_cell.angle_alpha   90.00
_cell.angle_beta   90.00
_cell.angle_gamma   90.00
#
_symmetry.space_group_name_H-M   'P 1'
#
loop_
_entity.id
_entity.type
_entity.pdbx_description
1 polymer ?
#
loop_
_entity_poly.entity_id
_entity_poly.type
_entity_poly.pdbx_seq_one_letter_code
_entity_poly.pdbx_strand_id
1 'polypeptide(L)'
;MNINMNSITLIILGIIALCCPFLVSMTYSVFSGFVLLMIALLLFISAINIFKFHRVGGIVAVVLAIISLIFSFIVMFNPALISAFISFLVYISGCIMIISGIYYVFLARLSYNPLLVFGISNILFGSLYIIIGSFIYNPINLSLLIGIWLICTGLFSIIFER
;
A
#
# COMPACT_ATOMS: atom_id res chain seq x y z
N MET A 1 -29.56 -11.36 -12.51
CA MET A 1 -28.16 -11.23 -12.04
C MET A 1 -27.56 -10.05 -12.77
N ASN A 2 -27.50 -8.89 -12.12
CA ASN A 2 -26.82 -7.74 -12.72
C ASN A 2 -25.34 -7.90 -12.38
N ILE A 3 -24.58 -8.50 -13.31
CA ILE A 3 -23.15 -8.67 -13.08
C ILE A 3 -22.53 -7.30 -13.29
N ASN A 4 -22.06 -6.68 -12.21
CA ASN A 4 -21.36 -5.40 -12.32
C ASN A 4 -20.12 -5.59 -13.20
N MET A 5 -20.01 -4.78 -14.25
CA MET A 5 -18.87 -4.82 -15.18
C MET A 5 -17.54 -4.62 -14.44
N ASN A 6 -17.56 -3.86 -13.34
CA ASN A 6 -16.40 -3.63 -12.47
C ASN A 6 -15.92 -4.90 -11.76
N SER A 7 -16.82 -5.80 -11.36
CA SER A 7 -16.41 -7.04 -10.67
C SER A 7 -15.75 -8.00 -11.65
N ILE A 8 -16.27 -8.05 -12.90
CA ILE A 8 -15.68 -8.86 -13.97
C ILE A 8 -14.27 -8.35 -14.32
N THR A 9 -14.08 -7.02 -14.42
CA THR A 9 -12.75 -6.47 -14.71
C THR A 9 -11.74 -6.78 -13.61
N LEU A 10 -12.14 -6.69 -12.34
CA LEU A 10 -11.27 -7.07 -11.20
C LEU A 10 -10.82 -8.54 -11.28
N ILE A 11 -11.74 -9.45 -11.58
CA ILE A 11 -11.42 -10.88 -11.72
C ILE A 11 -10.47 -11.12 -12.89
N ILE A 12 -10.73 -10.49 -14.04
CA ILE A 12 -9.86 -10.61 -15.23
C ILE A 12 -8.46 -10.08 -14.94
N LEU A 13 -8.34 -8.88 -14.33
CA LEU A 13 -7.04 -8.32 -13.94
C LEU A 13 -6.31 -9.24 -12.95
N GLY A 14 -7.03 -9.83 -12.01
CA GLY A 14 -6.46 -10.77 -11.04
C GLY A 14 -5.93 -12.06 -11.68
N ILE A 15 -6.66 -12.64 -12.65
CA ILE A 15 -6.20 -13.80 -13.42
C ILE A 15 -4.96 -13.45 -14.25
N ILE A 16 -4.96 -12.30 -14.92
CA ILE A 16 -3.79 -11.82 -15.69
C ILE A 16 -2.57 -11.67 -14.76
N ALA A 17 -2.77 -11.14 -13.55
CA ALA A 17 -1.69 -10.99 -12.57
C ALA A 17 -1.10 -12.32 -12.10
N LEU A 18 -1.92 -13.36 -11.98
CA LEU A 18 -1.45 -14.71 -11.67
C LEU A 18 -0.74 -15.38 -12.86
N CYS A 19 -1.24 -15.19 -14.08
CA CYS A 19 -0.64 -15.78 -15.27
C CYS A 19 0.71 -15.14 -15.65
N CYS A 20 0.88 -13.84 -15.42
CA CYS A 20 2.14 -13.14 -15.72
C CYS A 20 2.61 -12.23 -14.57
N PRO A 21 3.15 -12.81 -13.49
CA PRO A 21 3.55 -12.05 -12.30
C PRO A 21 4.73 -11.11 -12.57
N PHE A 22 5.60 -11.42 -13.55
CA PHE A 22 6.74 -10.58 -13.91
C PHE A 22 6.30 -9.26 -14.54
N LEU A 23 5.41 -9.29 -15.55
CA LEU A 23 4.87 -8.08 -16.18
C LEU A 23 4.15 -7.20 -15.17
N VAL A 24 3.34 -7.80 -14.28
CA VAL A 24 2.62 -7.04 -13.26
C VAL A 24 3.56 -6.36 -12.28
N SER A 25 4.61 -7.04 -11.82
CA SER A 25 5.60 -6.44 -10.93
C SER A 25 6.31 -5.22 -11.56
N MET A 26 6.60 -5.27 -12.86
CA MET A 26 7.19 -4.16 -13.61
C MET A 26 6.21 -3.01 -13.81
N THR A 27 4.95 -3.31 -14.18
CA THR A 27 3.95 -2.25 -14.33
C THR A 27 3.74 -1.50 -13.02
N TYR A 28 3.67 -2.22 -11.90
CA TYR A 28 3.50 -1.61 -10.59
C TYR A 28 4.68 -0.73 -10.18
N SER A 29 5.93 -1.11 -10.49
CA SER A 29 7.10 -0.26 -10.23
C SER A 29 7.06 1.02 -11.06
N VAL A 30 6.66 0.93 -12.32
CA VAL A 30 6.54 2.12 -13.19
C VAL A 30 5.45 3.06 -12.70
N PHE A 31 4.27 2.54 -12.36
CA PHE A 31 3.17 3.35 -11.82
C PHE A 31 3.54 4.01 -10.49
N SER A 32 4.14 3.27 -9.56
CA SER A 32 4.57 3.83 -8.27
C SER A 32 5.68 4.89 -8.43
N GLY A 33 6.65 4.66 -9.32
CA GLY A 33 7.67 5.66 -9.68
C GLY A 33 7.04 6.93 -10.28
N PHE A 34 6.02 6.78 -11.12
CA PHE A 34 5.29 7.91 -11.70
C PHE A 34 4.51 8.72 -10.65
N VAL A 35 3.87 8.05 -9.70
CA VAL A 35 3.21 8.71 -8.55
C VAL A 35 4.24 9.49 -7.73
N LEU A 36 5.42 8.91 -7.49
CA LEU A 36 6.51 9.58 -6.79
C LEU A 36 7.03 10.81 -7.56
N LEU A 37 7.07 10.74 -8.89
CA LEU A 37 7.42 11.88 -9.74
C LEU A 37 6.41 13.02 -9.61
N MET A 38 5.11 12.71 -9.54
CA MET A 38 4.06 13.71 -9.26
C MET A 38 4.25 14.36 -7.89
N ILE A 39 4.65 13.59 -6.87
CA ILE A 39 4.98 14.12 -5.54
C ILE A 39 6.19 15.06 -5.60
N ALA A 40 7.22 14.71 -6.36
CA ALA A 40 8.38 15.60 -6.56
C ALA A 40 7.97 16.93 -7.21
N LEU A 41 7.08 16.91 -8.21
CA LEU A 41 6.52 18.12 -8.83
C LEU A 41 5.73 18.98 -7.84
N LEU A 42 4.88 18.35 -7.00
CA LEU A 42 4.16 19.05 -5.94
C LEU A 42 5.11 19.67 -4.90
N LEU A 43 6.23 19.00 -4.59
CA LEU A 43 7.27 19.55 -3.71
C LEU A 43 7.96 20.77 -4.34
N PHE A 44 8.22 20.77 -5.64
CA PHE A 44 8.73 21.97 -6.33
C PHE A 44 7.75 23.15 -6.26
N ILE A 45 6.46 22.89 -6.49
CA ILE A 45 5.41 23.92 -6.39
C ILE A 45 5.32 24.47 -4.97
N SER A 46 5.33 23.59 -3.96
CA SER A 46 5.27 24.02 -2.56
C SER A 46 6.52 24.78 -2.12
N ALA A 47 7.72 24.42 -2.64
CA ALA A 47 8.95 25.13 -2.35
C ALA A 47 8.89 26.62 -2.76
N ILE A 48 8.32 26.92 -3.93
CA ILE A 48 8.13 28.31 -4.42
C ILE A 48 7.24 29.11 -3.45
N ASN A 49 6.20 28.49 -2.90
CA ASN A 49 5.32 29.14 -1.94
C ASN A 49 6.02 29.39 -0.60
N ILE A 50 6.83 28.45 -0.13
CA ILE A 50 7.57 28.57 1.14
C ILE A 50 8.66 29.64 1.04
N PHE A 51 9.32 29.78 -0.11
CA PHE A 51 10.35 30.81 -0.34
C PHE A 51 9.86 32.25 -0.08
N LYS A 52 8.55 32.51 -0.23
CA LYS A 52 7.94 33.82 0.05
C LYS A 52 7.94 34.17 1.54
N PHE A 53 7.86 33.17 2.41
CA PHE A 53 7.74 33.36 3.86
C PHE A 53 9.03 33.04 4.61
N HIS A 54 9.78 32.02 4.18
CA HIS A 54 10.96 31.54 4.89
C HIS A 54 12.02 30.99 3.92
N ARG A 55 13.15 31.71 3.77
CA ARG A 55 14.24 31.33 2.84
C ARG A 55 14.80 29.94 3.12
N VAL A 56 15.05 29.60 4.39
CA VAL A 56 15.62 28.29 4.75
C VAL A 56 14.63 27.17 4.45
N GLY A 57 13.34 27.39 4.69
CA GLY A 57 12.29 26.40 4.41
C GLY A 57 12.14 26.12 2.92
N GLY A 58 12.28 27.17 2.09
CA GLY A 58 12.27 27.04 0.64
C GLY A 58 13.44 26.19 0.12
N ILE A 59 14.66 26.43 0.64
CA ILE A 59 15.86 25.66 0.27
C ILE A 59 15.68 24.19 0.64
N VAL A 60 15.22 23.90 1.86
CA VAL A 60 14.97 22.51 2.31
C VAL A 60 13.94 21.82 1.41
N ALA A 61 12.85 22.51 1.04
CA ALA A 61 11.83 21.95 0.18
C ALA A 61 12.34 21.64 -1.25
N VAL A 62 13.19 22.51 -1.83
CA VAL A 62 13.85 22.24 -3.13
C VAL A 62 14.77 21.04 -3.04
N VAL A 63 15.58 20.94 -1.99
CA VAL A 63 16.48 19.79 -1.79
C VAL A 63 15.68 18.50 -1.67
N LEU A 64 14.57 18.50 -0.91
CA LEU A 64 13.66 17.36 -0.83
C LEU A 64 13.05 17.00 -2.19
N ALA A 65 12.66 18.00 -2.99
CA ALA A 65 12.09 17.77 -4.31
C ALA A 65 13.10 17.10 -5.27
N ILE A 66 14.37 17.54 -5.24
CA ILE A 66 15.44 16.94 -6.06
C ILE A 66 15.72 15.50 -5.63
N ILE A 67 15.81 15.24 -4.32
CA ILE A 67 16.02 13.88 -3.78
C ILE A 67 14.84 12.99 -4.19
N SER A 68 13.61 13.48 -4.04
CA SER A 68 12.40 12.77 -4.44
C SER A 68 12.39 12.46 -5.94
N LEU A 69 12.81 13.40 -6.79
CA LEU A 69 12.92 13.19 -8.24
C LEU A 69 13.91 12.07 -8.58
N ILE A 70 15.12 12.11 -8.00
CA ILE A 70 16.14 11.07 -8.23
C ILE A 70 15.62 9.70 -7.76
N PHE A 71 15.02 9.66 -6.57
CA PHE A 71 14.46 8.43 -6.01
C PHE A 71 13.32 7.87 -6.87
N SER A 72 12.49 8.74 -7.43
CA SER A 72 11.41 8.35 -8.36
C SER A 72 11.94 7.58 -9.57
N PHE A 73 13.01 8.07 -10.20
CA PHE A 73 13.63 7.40 -11.36
C PHE A 73 14.21 6.03 -10.99
N ILE A 74 14.91 5.94 -9.86
CA ILE A 74 15.50 4.68 -9.39
C ILE A 74 14.40 3.63 -9.13
N VAL A 75 13.32 4.05 -8.49
CA VAL A 75 12.17 3.21 -8.16
C VAL A 75 11.44 2.73 -9.42
N MET A 76 11.29 3.60 -10.43
CA MET A 76 10.53 3.30 -11.65
C MET A 76 11.07 2.07 -12.39
N PHE A 77 12.40 1.93 -12.44
CA PHE A 77 13.08 0.85 -13.17
C PHE A 77 13.52 -0.33 -12.29
N ASN A 78 13.29 -0.27 -10.98
CA ASN A 78 13.72 -1.31 -10.06
C ASN A 78 12.54 -1.81 -9.20
N PRO A 79 11.83 -2.86 -9.64
CA PRO A 79 10.70 -3.41 -8.90
C PRO A 79 11.09 -4.00 -7.54
N ALA A 80 12.36 -4.39 -7.35
CA ALA A 80 12.82 -4.92 -6.06
C ALA A 80 12.84 -3.84 -4.96
N LEU A 81 13.07 -2.58 -5.32
CA LEU A 81 13.03 -1.48 -4.35
C LEU A 81 11.61 -1.20 -3.88
N ILE A 82 10.63 -1.28 -4.78
CA ILE A 82 9.23 -1.09 -4.40
C ILE A 82 8.73 -2.24 -3.53
N SER A 83 9.10 -3.48 -3.86
CA SER A 83 8.70 -4.65 -3.07
C SER A 83 9.31 -4.59 -1.67
N ALA A 84 10.58 -4.20 -1.55
CA ALA A 84 11.22 -3.95 -0.26
C ALA A 84 10.50 -2.85 0.53
N PHE A 85 10.19 -1.72 -0.10
CA PHE A 85 9.49 -0.62 0.56
C PHE A 85 8.09 -1.01 1.04
N ILE A 86 7.33 -1.76 0.23
CA ILE A 86 6.01 -2.24 0.60
C ILE A 86 6.09 -3.31 1.68
N SER A 87 7.05 -4.23 1.61
CA SER A 87 7.28 -5.23 2.65
C SER A 87 7.50 -4.56 4.01
N PHE A 88 8.26 -3.46 4.04
CA PHE A 88 8.50 -2.66 5.23
C PHE A 88 7.23 -1.95 5.71
N LEU A 89 6.45 -1.35 4.82
CA LEU A 89 5.17 -0.72 5.17
C LEU A 89 4.16 -1.74 5.72
N VAL A 90 4.07 -2.93 5.11
CA VAL A 90 3.20 -4.02 5.56
C VAL A 90 3.64 -4.49 6.94
N TYR A 91 4.95 -4.64 7.17
CA TYR A 91 5.49 -5.02 8.48
C TYR A 91 5.13 -4.00 9.56
N ILE A 92 5.35 -2.70 9.30
CA ILE A 92 4.96 -1.62 10.23
C ILE A 92 3.45 -1.62 10.48
N SER A 93 2.64 -1.79 9.43
CA SER A 93 1.18 -1.83 9.57
C SER A 93 0.73 -2.98 10.46
N GLY A 94 1.37 -4.16 10.35
CA GLY A 94 1.12 -5.30 11.23
C GLY A 94 1.44 -4.99 12.70
N CYS A 95 2.58 -4.34 12.96
CA CYS A 95 2.93 -3.88 14.31
C CYS A 95 1.89 -2.89 14.87
N ILE A 96 1.46 -1.91 14.07
CA ILE A 96 0.44 -0.92 14.47
C ILE A 96 -0.90 -1.62 14.75
N MET A 97 -1.30 -2.60 13.92
CA MET A 97 -2.52 -3.38 14.14
C MET A 97 -2.48 -4.13 15.46
N ILE A 98 -1.36 -4.78 15.81
CA ILE A 98 -1.20 -5.47 17.10
C ILE A 98 -1.34 -4.48 18.25
N ILE A 99 -0.66 -3.32 18.18
CA ILE A 99 -0.74 -2.28 19.22
C ILE A 99 -2.19 -1.79 19.38
N SER A 100 -2.87 -1.52 18.26
CA SER A 100 -4.27 -1.10 18.28
C SER A 100 -5.19 -2.18 18.85
N GLY A 101 -4.93 -3.45 18.54
CA GLY A 101 -5.71 -4.57 19.02
C GLY A 101 -5.58 -4.76 20.53
N ILE A 102 -4.36 -4.62 21.06
CA ILE A 102 -4.12 -4.61 22.51
C ILE A 102 -4.90 -3.46 23.17
N TYR A 103 -4.83 -2.25 22.61
CA TYR A 103 -5.59 -1.09 23.11
C TYR A 103 -7.10 -1.37 23.18
N TYR A 104 -7.68 -1.94 22.11
CA TYR A 104 -9.10 -2.30 22.10
C TYR A 104 -9.46 -3.39 23.12
N VAL A 105 -8.60 -4.39 23.34
CA VAL A 105 -8.82 -5.41 24.39
C VAL A 105 -8.83 -4.79 25.79
N PHE A 106 -7.95 -3.83 26.06
CA PHE A 106 -7.94 -3.10 27.33
C PHE A 106 -9.18 -2.22 27.51
N LEU A 107 -9.59 -1.47 26.47
CA LEU A 107 -10.80 -0.64 26.51
C LEU A 107 -12.07 -1.47 26.71
N ALA A 108 -12.12 -2.66 26.13
CA ALA A 108 -13.31 -3.49 26.19
C ALA A 108 -13.59 -4.03 27.61
N ARG A 109 -12.56 -4.09 28.49
CA ARG A 109 -12.75 -4.36 29.92
C ARG A 109 -13.57 -3.28 30.64
N LEU A 110 -13.64 -2.06 30.09
CA LEU A 110 -14.25 -0.90 30.75
C LEU A 110 -15.65 -0.56 30.22
N SER A 111 -16.01 -0.93 28.98
CA SER A 111 -17.20 -0.34 28.38
C SER A 111 -18.07 -1.27 27.52
N TYR A 112 -17.54 -2.23 26.72
CA TYR A 112 -18.39 -2.99 25.77
C TYR A 112 -17.74 -4.27 25.20
N ASN A 113 -18.52 -5.35 25.08
CA ASN A 113 -18.13 -6.63 24.46
C ASN A 113 -17.74 -6.60 22.96
N PRO A 114 -18.37 -5.82 22.06
CA PRO A 114 -17.95 -5.80 20.65
C PRO A 114 -16.51 -5.32 20.44
N LEU A 115 -15.97 -4.49 21.34
CA LEU A 115 -14.57 -4.03 21.25
C LEU A 115 -13.57 -5.17 21.50
N LEU A 116 -13.94 -6.22 22.26
CA LEU A 116 -13.09 -7.41 22.40
C LEU A 116 -12.90 -8.11 21.06
N VAL A 117 -13.98 -8.24 20.27
CA VAL A 117 -13.94 -8.92 18.97
C VAL A 117 -13.09 -8.14 17.96
N PHE A 118 -13.20 -6.81 17.95
CA PHE A 118 -12.31 -5.95 17.15
C PHE A 118 -10.85 -6.01 17.62
N GLY A 119 -10.61 -6.08 18.94
CA GLY A 119 -9.27 -6.20 19.49
C GLY A 119 -8.58 -7.51 19.11
N ILE A 120 -9.27 -8.64 19.31
CA ILE A 120 -8.74 -9.99 19.00
C ILE A 120 -8.51 -10.15 17.50
N SER A 121 -9.43 -9.67 16.67
CA SER A 121 -9.26 -9.71 15.21
C SER A 121 -8.07 -8.86 14.74
N ASN A 122 -7.88 -7.65 15.27
CA ASN A 122 -6.72 -6.82 14.93
C ASN A 122 -5.38 -7.46 15.33
N ILE A 123 -5.31 -8.17 16.46
CA ILE A 123 -4.10 -8.91 16.85
C ILE A 123 -3.83 -10.04 15.86
N LEU A 124 -4.85 -10.85 15.53
CA LEU A 124 -4.73 -11.95 14.57
C LEU A 124 -4.31 -11.46 13.17
N PHE A 125 -4.99 -10.44 12.65
CA PHE A 125 -4.63 -9.85 11.35
C PHE A 125 -3.26 -9.19 11.39
N GLY A 126 -2.89 -8.52 12.49
CA GLY A 126 -1.56 -7.93 12.66
C GLY A 126 -0.45 -8.98 12.59
N SER A 127 -0.62 -10.15 13.24
CA SER A 127 0.33 -11.27 13.13
C SER A 127 0.41 -11.83 11.71
N LEU A 128 -0.72 -11.96 11.01
CA LEU A 128 -0.74 -12.38 9.60
C LEU A 128 0.02 -11.38 8.71
N TYR A 129 -0.17 -10.07 8.93
CA TYR A 129 0.52 -9.03 8.17
C TYR A 129 2.04 -9.08 8.35
N ILE A 130 2.53 -9.39 9.55
CA ILE A 130 3.97 -9.58 9.79
C ILE A 130 4.52 -10.76 8.96
N ILE A 131 3.79 -11.88 8.95
CA ILE A 131 4.18 -13.07 8.18
C ILE A 131 4.18 -12.74 6.69
N ILE A 132 3.10 -12.15 6.18
CA ILE A 132 2.95 -11.79 4.76
C ILE A 132 4.01 -10.75 4.34
N GLY A 133 4.30 -9.77 5.20
CA GLY A 133 5.35 -8.77 4.98
C GLY A 133 6.72 -9.40 4.72
N SER A 134 7.05 -10.50 5.41
CA SER A 134 8.30 -11.24 5.17
C SER A 134 8.38 -11.90 3.79
N PHE A 135 7.24 -12.34 3.24
CA PHE A 135 7.18 -12.97 1.92
C PHE A 135 7.14 -11.97 0.76
N ILE A 136 6.66 -10.74 1.00
CA ILE A 136 6.50 -9.69 -0.02
C ILE A 136 7.84 -9.11 -0.50
N TYR A 137 8.95 -9.35 0.21
CA TYR A 137 10.26 -8.82 -0.16
C TYR A 137 10.63 -9.11 -1.63
N ASN A 138 10.22 -10.27 -2.15
CA ASN A 138 10.36 -10.61 -3.57
C ASN A 138 9.27 -9.96 -4.43
N PRO A 139 9.61 -9.26 -5.53
CA PRO A 139 8.64 -8.56 -6.37
C PRO A 139 7.61 -9.49 -7.03
N ILE A 140 7.99 -10.75 -7.29
CA ILE A 140 7.09 -11.78 -7.82
C ILE A 140 6.02 -12.16 -6.78
N ASN A 141 6.38 -12.24 -5.50
CA ASN A 141 5.44 -12.58 -4.44
C ASN A 141 4.44 -11.44 -4.20
N LEU A 142 4.89 -10.19 -4.33
CA LEU A 142 4.02 -9.01 -4.31
C LEU A 142 2.96 -9.08 -5.41
N SER A 143 3.34 -9.37 -6.66
CA SER A 143 2.40 -9.43 -7.78
C SER A 143 1.41 -10.59 -7.67
N LEU A 144 1.84 -11.75 -7.16
CA LEU A 144 0.95 -12.86 -6.85
C LEU A 144 -0.07 -12.49 -5.76
N LEU A 145 0.37 -11.82 -4.70
CA LEU A 145 -0.51 -11.38 -3.62
C LEU A 145 -1.55 -10.36 -4.13
N ILE A 146 -1.13 -9.43 -4.99
CA ILE A 146 -2.04 -8.48 -5.65
C ILE A 146 -3.05 -9.22 -6.54
N GLY A 147 -2.61 -10.22 -7.30
CA GLY A 147 -3.50 -11.03 -8.13
C GLY A 147 -4.56 -11.77 -7.32
N ILE A 148 -4.16 -12.44 -6.23
CA ILE A 148 -5.08 -13.11 -5.30
C ILE A 148 -6.06 -12.10 -4.70
N TRP A 149 -5.56 -10.94 -4.28
CA TRP A 149 -6.39 -9.87 -3.72
C TRP A 149 -7.45 -9.36 -4.71
N LEU A 150 -7.08 -9.14 -5.97
CA LEU A 150 -8.00 -8.70 -7.04
C LEU A 150 -9.10 -9.73 -7.31
N ILE A 151 -8.76 -11.02 -7.32
CA ILE A 151 -9.76 -12.09 -7.50
C ILE A 151 -10.71 -12.13 -6.31
N CYS A 152 -10.19 -12.11 -5.08
CA CYS A 152 -11.00 -12.13 -3.87
C CYS A 152 -11.96 -10.93 -3.82
N THR A 153 -11.47 -9.73 -4.07
CA THR A 153 -12.28 -8.50 -4.09
C THR A 153 -13.33 -8.51 -5.19
N GLY A 154 -12.99 -9.00 -6.39
CA GLY A 154 -13.95 -9.21 -7.47
C GLY A 154 -15.06 -10.20 -7.10
N LEU A 155 -14.71 -11.34 -6.48
CA LEU A 155 -15.69 -12.32 -6.01
C LEU A 155 -16.59 -11.77 -4.90
N PHE A 156 -16.04 -11.06 -3.92
CA PHE A 156 -16.82 -10.44 -2.85
C PHE A 156 -17.79 -9.39 -3.37
N SER A 157 -17.38 -8.56 -4.34
CA SER A 157 -18.27 -7.58 -4.98
C SER A 157 -19.49 -8.25 -5.64
N ILE A 158 -19.31 -9.38 -6.34
CA ILE A 158 -20.44 -10.12 -6.94
C ILE A 158 -21.42 -10.65 -5.88
N ILE A 159 -20.90 -11.11 -4.75
CA ILE A 159 -21.70 -11.71 -3.68
C ILE A 159 -22.44 -10.63 -2.86
N PHE A 160 -21.77 -9.50 -2.59
CA PHE A 160 -22.24 -8.48 -1.66
C PHE A 160 -23.02 -7.34 -2.32
N GLU A 161 -22.77 -7.02 -3.59
CA GLU A 161 -23.58 -6.06 -4.37
C GLU A 161 -24.86 -6.70 -4.95
N ARG A 162 -25.36 -7.77 -4.33
CA ARG A 162 -26.67 -8.34 -4.62
C ARG A 162 -27.81 -7.50 -4.06
#